data_AF-A0A9R0ZVP6-F1
#
_entry.id   AF-A0A9R0ZVP6-F1
#
_cell.length_a   1.000
_cell.length_b   1.000
_cell.length_c   1.000
_cell.angle_alpha   90.00
_cell.angle_beta   90.00
_cell.angle_gamma   90.00
#
_symmetry.space_group_name_H-M   'P 1'
#
loop_
_entity.id
_entity.type
_entity.pdbx_description
1 polymer ?
#
loop_
_entity_poly.entity_id
_entity_poly.type
_entity_poly.pdbx_seq_one_letter_code
_entity_poly.pdbx_strand_id
1 'polypeptide(L)'
;MRLVPVLSALAMVLLGFVLGFSVPASMTPNLQCGVLPWSGSGAANSSSSESSFLGRLWAPLFRNSSGTSNATSGIARRPEGAGRLPPGIVVSESDLHLRRLWGSPSQDAPVRKYLLTMAVGYKERANVNATVQKFSDKFDVVLFHYDGHTTEWDDEFQWSKEAVHVSARKQTKWWFAKRFLHPSIVAPYDYVFLWDEDLGVDNFTAEAYIDIVKKHGLEISQPGLDATKGHKAYDVSVKRNSGEMHKTDAGGQKCPDVHQRPCSG
;
A
#
# COMPACT_ATOMS: atom_id res chain seq x y z
N MET A 1 56.24 38.01 16.91
CA MET A 1 55.63 36.69 17.15
C MET A 1 54.69 36.40 15.99
N ARG A 2 55.06 35.46 15.10
CA ARG A 2 54.26 35.11 13.92
C ARG A 2 53.20 34.10 14.35
N LEU A 3 51.93 34.47 14.29
CA LEU A 3 50.82 33.57 14.53
C LEU A 3 50.81 32.47 13.46
N VAL A 4 50.76 31.22 13.92
CA VAL A 4 50.71 30.03 13.07
C VAL A 4 49.33 29.96 12.41
N PRO A 5 49.22 30.00 11.07
CA PRO A 5 47.93 30.11 10.36
C PRO A 5 46.99 28.90 10.59
N VAL A 6 47.53 27.78 11.06
CA VAL A 6 46.77 26.56 11.36
C VAL A 6 45.85 26.73 12.59
N LEU A 7 46.27 27.51 13.60
CA LEU A 7 45.48 27.71 14.82
C LEU A 7 44.27 28.65 14.59
N SER A 8 44.38 29.58 13.64
CA SER A 8 43.26 30.47 13.28
C SER A 8 42.17 29.74 12.49
N ALA A 9 42.54 28.75 11.66
CA ALA A 9 41.57 27.95 10.90
C ALA A 9 40.74 27.01 11.80
N LEU A 10 41.37 26.39 12.80
CA LEU A 10 40.69 25.48 13.74
C LEU A 10 39.70 26.22 14.67
N ALA A 11 40.04 27.45 15.08
CA ALA A 11 39.14 28.28 15.91
C ALA A 11 37.84 28.68 15.16
N MET A 12 37.92 28.90 13.83
CA MET A 12 36.76 29.27 13.01
C MET A 12 35.81 28.10 12.73
N VAL A 13 36.33 26.87 12.66
CA VAL A 13 35.51 25.65 12.49
C VAL A 13 34.70 25.35 13.76
N LEU A 14 35.30 25.55 14.94
CA LEU A 14 34.61 25.36 16.22
C LEU A 14 33.54 26.42 16.48
N LEU A 15 33.75 27.68 16.05
CA LEU A 15 32.74 28.74 16.18
C LEU A 15 31.51 28.49 15.28
N GLY A 16 31.70 27.88 14.10
CA GLY A 16 30.63 27.52 13.18
C GLY A 16 29.70 26.41 13.70
N PHE A 17 30.22 25.49 14.52
CA PHE A 17 29.44 24.39 15.10
C PHE A 17 28.53 24.86 16.26
N VAL A 18 28.90 25.94 16.95
CA VAL A 18 28.14 26.46 18.11
C VAL A 18 27.05 27.47 17.70
N LEU A 19 27.17 28.12 16.54
CA LEU A 19 26.25 29.18 16.09
C LEU A 19 25.29 28.76 14.94
N GLY A 20 25.27 27.48 14.56
CA GLY A 20 24.21 26.94 13.69
C GLY A 20 24.21 27.46 12.24
N PHE A 21 25.38 27.72 11.65
CA PHE A 21 25.48 28.00 10.22
C PHE A 21 25.56 26.69 9.43
N SER A 22 24.48 26.31 8.75
CA SER A 22 24.48 25.23 7.77
C SER A 22 25.03 25.74 6.43
N VAL A 23 26.24 25.34 6.06
CA VAL A 23 26.74 25.48 4.69
C VAL A 23 26.18 24.30 3.87
N PRO A 24 25.63 24.51 2.66
CA PRO A 24 25.21 23.40 1.82
C PRO A 24 26.47 22.74 1.25
N ALA A 25 27.04 21.80 2.00
CA ALA A 25 27.99 20.85 1.45
C ALA A 25 27.19 19.83 0.64
N SER A 26 27.16 20.01 -0.68
CA SER A 26 26.80 18.96 -1.63
C SER A 26 27.79 17.80 -1.48
N MET A 27 27.51 16.88 -0.57
CA MET A 27 28.17 15.58 -0.49
C MET A 27 27.37 14.61 -1.36
N THR A 28 27.70 14.56 -2.65
CA THR A 28 27.38 13.42 -3.50
C THR A 28 28.23 12.23 -3.06
N PRO A 29 27.68 11.12 -2.54
CA PRO A 29 28.42 9.88 -2.57
C PRO A 29 28.49 9.41 -4.03
N ASN A 30 29.71 9.32 -4.57
CA ASN A 30 29.97 8.58 -5.80
C ASN A 30 29.66 7.11 -5.57
N LEU A 31 28.41 6.71 -5.78
CA LEU A 31 28.09 5.32 -6.07
C LEU A 31 28.47 5.08 -7.52
N GLN A 32 29.65 4.48 -7.69
CA GLN A 32 30.12 3.92 -8.94
C GLN A 32 29.27 2.67 -9.24
N CYS A 33 28.02 2.88 -9.66
CA CYS A 33 27.20 1.83 -10.25
C CYS A 33 27.56 1.77 -11.74
N GLY A 34 28.10 0.63 -12.15
CA GLY A 34 28.67 0.39 -13.47
C GLY A 34 27.79 0.90 -14.60
N VAL A 35 28.43 1.62 -15.52
CA VAL A 35 27.91 2.01 -16.82
C VAL A 35 27.38 0.76 -17.53
N LEU A 36 26.06 0.67 -17.73
CA LEU A 36 25.50 -0.20 -18.77
C LEU A 36 25.55 0.59 -20.08
N PRO A 37 26.16 0.06 -21.15
CA PRO A 37 26.27 0.78 -22.41
C PRO A 37 24.91 0.84 -23.09
N TRP A 38 24.38 2.05 -23.22
CA TRP A 38 23.28 2.35 -24.13
C TRP A 38 23.89 2.57 -25.53
N SER A 39 23.89 1.54 -26.37
CA SER A 39 24.07 1.70 -27.81
C SER A 39 22.74 1.45 -28.52
N GLY A 40 22.32 2.44 -29.30
CA GLY A 40 21.19 2.32 -30.21
C GLY A 40 21.54 1.55 -31.47
N SER A 41 20.46 1.18 -32.18
CA SER A 41 20.37 0.70 -33.56
C SER A 41 20.89 -0.70 -33.90
N GLY A 42 20.02 -1.48 -34.56
CA GLY A 42 20.39 -2.68 -35.30
C GLY A 42 19.43 -3.84 -35.08
N ALA A 43 18.55 -4.10 -36.04
CA ALA A 43 17.86 -5.38 -36.14
C ALA A 43 18.90 -6.49 -36.34
N ALA A 44 18.95 -7.48 -35.43
CA ALA A 44 19.51 -8.79 -35.69
C ALA A 44 19.00 -9.79 -34.65
N ASN A 45 18.53 -10.93 -35.14
CA ASN A 45 18.21 -12.11 -34.34
C ASN A 45 19.43 -12.58 -33.56
N SER A 46 19.30 -12.68 -32.24
CA SER A 46 20.11 -13.60 -31.44
C SER A 46 19.35 -14.01 -30.19
N SER A 47 19.22 -15.33 -30.05
CA SER A 47 18.68 -16.02 -28.89
C SER A 47 19.65 -15.87 -27.72
N SER A 48 19.31 -15.06 -26.73
CA SER A 48 19.90 -15.14 -25.39
C SER A 48 18.83 -14.89 -24.34
N SER A 49 18.62 -15.90 -23.49
CA SER A 49 17.64 -15.89 -22.40
C SER A 49 18.16 -15.10 -21.19
N GLU A 50 18.44 -13.82 -21.36
CA GLU A 50 18.67 -12.92 -20.25
C GLU A 50 17.45 -12.03 -20.07
N SER A 51 16.56 -12.45 -19.17
CA SER A 51 15.44 -11.61 -18.73
C SER A 51 16.00 -10.42 -17.97
N SER A 52 16.17 -9.29 -18.65
CA SER A 52 16.56 -8.02 -18.08
C SER A 52 15.64 -7.62 -16.91
N PHE A 53 16.18 -6.97 -15.88
CA PHE A 53 15.43 -6.45 -14.70
C PHE A 53 14.15 -5.71 -15.11
N LEU A 54 14.27 -4.97 -16.20
CA LEU A 54 13.21 -4.23 -16.85
C LEU A 54 12.08 -5.12 -17.37
N GLY A 55 12.36 -6.23 -18.08
CA GLY A 55 11.32 -7.18 -18.52
C GLY A 55 10.53 -7.85 -17.39
N ARG A 56 11.00 -7.76 -16.13
CA ARG A 56 10.36 -8.35 -14.94
C ARG A 56 9.34 -7.45 -14.26
N LEU A 57 9.58 -6.14 -14.30
CA LEU A 57 8.59 -5.14 -13.91
C LEU A 57 7.32 -5.20 -14.78
N TRP A 58 7.39 -5.88 -15.93
CA TRP A 58 6.41 -5.78 -17.01
C TRP A 58 5.85 -7.12 -17.48
N ALA A 59 5.93 -8.15 -16.63
CA ALA A 59 5.18 -9.38 -16.87
C ALA A 59 3.69 -9.01 -16.98
N PRO A 60 3.03 -9.38 -18.08
CA PRO A 60 1.72 -8.86 -18.39
C PRO A 60 0.70 -9.38 -17.39
N LEU A 61 -0.10 -8.47 -16.83
CA LEU A 61 -1.38 -8.76 -16.19
C LEU A 61 -2.36 -9.29 -17.25
N PHE A 62 -2.11 -10.48 -17.81
CA PHE A 62 -3.09 -11.14 -18.67
C PHE A 62 -4.12 -11.84 -17.80
N ARG A 63 -5.16 -11.09 -17.40
CA ARG A 63 -6.45 -11.70 -17.03
C ARG A 63 -7.01 -12.30 -18.33
N ASN A 64 -7.12 -13.62 -18.38
CA ASN A 64 -7.67 -14.36 -19.51
C ASN A 64 -9.20 -14.15 -19.56
N SER A 65 -9.63 -12.96 -19.93
CA SER A 65 -11.04 -12.65 -20.14
C SER A 65 -11.41 -13.04 -21.57
N SER A 66 -11.91 -14.27 -21.73
CA SER A 66 -12.68 -14.65 -22.91
C SER A 66 -14.01 -13.91 -22.87
N GLY A 67 -14.02 -12.68 -23.39
CA GLY A 67 -15.19 -11.83 -23.43
C GLY A 67 -15.04 -10.78 -24.52
N THR A 68 -15.57 -11.08 -25.70
CA THR A 68 -15.83 -10.09 -26.73
C THR A 68 -16.84 -9.08 -26.19
N SER A 69 -16.36 -7.90 -25.81
CA SER A 69 -17.20 -6.71 -25.70
C SER A 69 -16.46 -5.54 -26.33
N ASN A 70 -16.99 -5.05 -27.45
CA ASN A 70 -16.65 -3.76 -28.03
C ASN A 70 -16.98 -2.66 -27.02
N ALA A 71 -16.02 -2.34 -26.15
CA ALA A 71 -16.04 -1.12 -25.37
C ALA A 71 -14.93 -0.24 -25.92
N THR A 72 -15.31 0.90 -26.49
CA THR A 72 -14.42 2.03 -26.79
C THR A 72 -13.81 2.52 -25.47
N SER A 73 -12.76 1.82 -25.02
CA SER A 73 -11.94 2.24 -23.90
C SER A 73 -11.24 3.52 -24.31
N GLY A 74 -11.58 4.63 -23.67
CA GLY A 74 -10.91 5.91 -23.86
C GLY A 74 -9.40 5.70 -23.75
N ILE A 75 -8.70 5.88 -24.86
CA ILE A 75 -7.25 5.78 -24.90
C ILE A 75 -6.73 6.93 -24.04
N ALA A 76 -6.37 6.63 -22.78
CA ALA A 76 -5.64 7.56 -21.94
C ALA A 76 -4.43 8.03 -22.75
N ARG A 77 -4.38 9.32 -23.08
CA ARG A 77 -3.29 9.88 -23.88
C ARG A 77 -1.99 9.57 -23.17
N ARG A 78 -1.11 8.85 -23.87
CA ARG A 78 0.22 8.52 -23.36
C ARG A 78 0.90 9.85 -22.96
N PRO A 79 1.39 10.00 -21.72
CA PRO A 79 1.98 11.25 -21.26
C PRO A 79 3.09 11.70 -22.19
N GLU A 80 3.23 13.01 -22.43
CA GLU A 80 4.36 13.53 -23.18
C GLU A 80 5.68 13.09 -22.51
N GLY A 81 6.62 12.59 -23.31
CA GLY A 81 7.89 12.03 -22.82
C GLY A 81 7.87 10.54 -22.46
N ALA A 82 6.70 9.91 -22.31
CA ALA A 82 6.59 8.48 -22.01
C ALA A 82 7.07 7.55 -23.13
N GLY A 83 7.32 8.07 -24.33
CA GLY A 83 7.95 7.31 -25.43
C GLY A 83 9.42 6.97 -25.17
N ARG A 84 10.08 7.68 -24.24
CA ARG A 84 11.47 7.40 -23.82
C ARG A 84 11.54 6.42 -22.65
N LEU A 85 10.41 6.17 -22.00
CA LEU A 85 10.34 5.19 -20.92
C LEU A 85 10.35 3.79 -21.52
N PRO A 86 11.09 2.88 -20.91
CA PRO A 86 11.02 1.49 -21.32
C PRO A 86 9.57 0.93 -21.34
N PRO A 87 9.25 -0.01 -22.26
CA PRO A 87 7.91 -0.57 -22.41
C PRO A 87 7.34 -1.06 -21.08
N GLY A 88 6.04 -0.93 -20.79
CA GLY A 88 5.47 -1.47 -19.55
C GLY A 88 5.71 -0.65 -18.26
N ILE A 89 6.53 0.40 -18.28
CA ILE A 89 6.56 1.40 -17.17
C ILE A 89 5.27 2.21 -17.15
N VAL A 90 4.76 2.55 -18.33
CA VAL A 90 3.49 3.27 -18.46
C VAL A 90 2.40 2.25 -18.71
N VAL A 91 1.69 1.91 -17.65
CA VAL A 91 0.54 1.03 -17.61
C VAL A 91 -0.67 1.78 -17.06
N SER A 92 -1.87 1.35 -17.43
CA SER A 92 -3.12 1.95 -16.95
C SER A 92 -3.36 1.66 -15.48
N GLU A 93 -2.90 0.50 -15.00
CA GLU A 93 -3.14 -0.01 -13.64
C GLU A 93 -1.87 -0.68 -13.09
N SER A 94 -1.78 -0.71 -11.76
CA SER A 94 -0.73 -1.38 -10.97
C SER A 94 -1.37 -2.04 -9.75
N ASP A 95 -0.60 -2.78 -8.97
CA ASP A 95 -1.01 -3.39 -7.70
C ASP A 95 -0.01 -3.06 -6.57
N LEU A 96 -0.32 -3.51 -5.35
CA LEU A 96 0.54 -3.44 -4.16
C LEU A 96 1.16 -4.82 -3.85
N HIS A 97 1.19 -5.72 -4.84
CA HIS A 97 1.76 -7.05 -4.65
C HIS A 97 3.29 -6.98 -4.68
N LEU A 98 3.95 -7.56 -3.68
CA LEU A 98 5.41 -7.61 -3.64
C LEU A 98 5.95 -8.56 -4.72
N ARG A 99 6.95 -8.09 -5.47
CA ARG A 99 7.63 -8.85 -6.53
C ARG A 99 9.10 -9.01 -6.19
N ARG A 100 9.69 -10.15 -6.52
CA ARG A 100 11.12 -10.40 -6.26
C ARG A 100 11.97 -9.50 -7.15
N LEU A 101 13.12 -9.06 -6.62
CA LEU A 101 14.09 -8.28 -7.37
C LEU A 101 14.76 -9.10 -8.49
N TRP A 102 14.86 -10.42 -8.32
CA TRP A 102 15.41 -11.35 -9.31
C TRP A 102 14.66 -12.69 -9.38
N GLY A 103 14.89 -13.46 -10.45
CA GLY A 103 14.20 -14.70 -10.79
C GLY A 103 13.21 -14.53 -11.94
N SER A 104 12.63 -15.63 -12.42
CA SER A 104 11.57 -15.55 -13.43
C SER A 104 10.28 -15.02 -12.78
N PRO A 105 9.58 -14.02 -13.34
CA PRO A 105 8.29 -13.55 -12.81
C PRO A 105 7.24 -14.65 -12.67
N SER A 106 7.35 -15.73 -13.46
CA SER A 106 6.48 -16.91 -13.35
C SER A 106 6.63 -17.67 -12.02
N GLN A 107 7.66 -17.36 -11.23
CA GLN A 107 7.89 -17.93 -9.89
C GLN A 107 7.50 -16.94 -8.79
N ASP A 108 6.96 -15.76 -9.13
CA ASP A 108 6.41 -14.86 -8.12
C ASP A 108 5.12 -15.44 -7.53
N ALA A 109 4.78 -15.00 -6.32
CA ALA A 109 3.51 -15.38 -5.71
C ALA A 109 2.34 -14.93 -6.62
N PRO A 110 1.23 -15.67 -6.63
CA PRO A 110 0.06 -15.25 -7.39
C PRO A 110 -0.48 -13.93 -6.82
N VAL A 111 -0.90 -13.04 -7.72
CA VAL A 111 -1.52 -11.77 -7.34
C VAL A 111 -2.75 -12.06 -6.48
N ARG A 112 -2.85 -11.34 -5.37
CA ARG A 112 -3.92 -11.50 -4.39
C ARG A 112 -5.15 -10.70 -4.81
N LYS A 113 -6.34 -11.20 -4.47
CA LYS A 113 -7.61 -10.63 -4.95
C LYS A 113 -8.12 -9.49 -4.09
N TYR A 114 -7.74 -9.47 -2.82
CA TYR A 114 -8.23 -8.52 -1.83
C TYR A 114 -7.06 -7.76 -1.23
N LEU A 115 -7.35 -6.59 -0.65
CA LEU A 115 -6.36 -5.72 -0.04
C LEU A 115 -6.77 -5.38 1.38
N LEU A 116 -5.88 -5.61 2.35
CA LEU A 116 -5.98 -5.09 3.70
C LEU A 116 -4.98 -3.95 3.87
N THR A 117 -5.47 -2.80 4.32
CA THR A 117 -4.65 -1.63 4.64
C THR A 117 -4.93 -1.19 6.06
N MET A 118 -3.86 -0.91 6.83
CA MET A 118 -3.96 -0.54 8.24
C MET A 118 -3.04 0.64 8.53
N ALA A 119 -3.57 1.70 9.16
CA ALA A 119 -2.72 2.67 9.84
C ALA A 119 -2.25 2.03 11.15
N VAL A 120 -0.94 1.96 11.39
CA VAL A 120 -0.41 1.19 12.51
C VAL A 120 0.66 1.94 13.27
N GLY A 121 0.69 1.66 14.57
CA GLY A 121 1.79 1.96 15.46
C GLY A 121 2.26 0.68 16.15
N TYR A 122 3.56 0.56 16.37
CA TYR A 122 4.22 -0.61 16.96
C TYR A 122 3.71 -0.95 18.37
N LYS A 123 3.17 0.03 19.09
CA LYS A 123 2.54 -0.19 20.40
C LYS A 123 1.30 -1.09 20.31
N GLU A 124 0.56 -1.02 19.21
CA GLU A 124 -0.66 -1.80 18.96
C GLU A 124 -0.40 -3.09 18.16
N ARG A 125 0.87 -3.47 17.95
CA ARG A 125 1.26 -4.58 17.07
C ARG A 125 0.61 -5.93 17.42
N ALA A 126 0.30 -6.16 18.69
CA ALA A 126 -0.39 -7.39 19.11
C ALA A 126 -1.81 -7.46 18.53
N ASN A 127 -2.55 -6.35 18.55
CA ASN A 127 -3.89 -6.28 17.97
C ASN A 127 -3.85 -6.28 16.43
N VAL A 128 -2.84 -5.63 15.84
CA VAL A 128 -2.60 -5.71 14.39
C VAL A 128 -2.33 -7.15 13.96
N ASN A 129 -1.49 -7.89 14.68
CA ASN A 129 -1.24 -9.30 14.40
C ASN A 129 -2.52 -10.14 14.53
N ALA A 130 -3.31 -9.94 15.60
CA ALA A 130 -4.61 -10.61 15.74
C ALA A 130 -5.55 -10.29 14.58
N THR A 131 -5.54 -9.05 14.09
CA THR A 131 -6.31 -8.60 12.93
C THR A 131 -5.86 -9.30 11.67
N VAL A 132 -4.57 -9.25 11.31
CA VAL A 132 -4.03 -9.86 10.08
C VAL A 132 -4.33 -11.36 10.02
N GLN A 133 -4.29 -12.06 11.15
CA GLN A 133 -4.65 -13.50 11.23
C GLN A 133 -6.13 -13.80 10.89
N LYS A 134 -7.02 -12.80 10.85
CA LYS A 134 -8.41 -12.97 10.39
C LYS A 134 -8.57 -12.88 8.88
N PHE A 135 -7.52 -12.48 8.16
CA PHE A 135 -7.50 -12.34 6.72
C PHE A 135 -6.77 -13.53 6.09
N SER A 136 -7.32 -14.03 5.00
CA SER A 136 -6.78 -15.20 4.28
C SER A 136 -5.53 -14.83 3.48
N ASP A 137 -4.88 -15.84 2.91
CA ASP A 137 -3.79 -15.69 1.94
C ASP A 137 -4.19 -14.98 0.63
N LYS A 138 -5.49 -14.70 0.43
CA LYS A 138 -6.02 -13.93 -0.70
C LYS A 138 -5.87 -12.41 -0.53
N PHE A 139 -5.31 -11.95 0.59
CA PHE A 139 -5.12 -10.53 0.90
C PHE A 139 -3.67 -10.10 0.75
N ASP A 140 -3.41 -9.09 -0.08
CA ASP A 140 -2.19 -8.29 0.10
C ASP A 140 -2.38 -7.42 1.35
N VAL A 141 -1.31 -7.24 2.12
CA VAL A 141 -1.33 -6.46 3.37
C VAL A 141 -0.43 -5.26 3.24
N VAL A 142 -0.95 -4.09 3.60
CA VAL A 142 -0.21 -2.83 3.58
C VAL A 142 -0.30 -2.19 4.96
N LEU A 143 0.86 -1.97 5.57
CA LEU A 143 0.99 -1.31 6.85
C LEU A 143 1.45 0.14 6.65
N PHE A 144 0.62 1.07 7.10
CA PHE A 144 0.86 2.51 7.08
C PHE A 144 1.38 2.97 8.45
N HIS A 145 2.69 3.06 8.59
CA HIS A 145 3.37 3.32 9.86
C HIS A 145 3.39 4.82 10.16
N TYR A 146 2.59 5.26 11.13
CA TYR A 146 2.56 6.66 11.57
C TYR A 146 3.63 7.00 12.62
N ASP A 147 4.30 6.01 13.19
CA ASP A 147 5.31 6.18 14.24
C ASP A 147 6.76 6.10 13.70
N GLY A 148 6.94 5.42 12.58
CA GLY A 148 8.22 5.24 11.91
C GLY A 148 8.83 3.85 12.06
N HIS A 149 8.22 2.95 12.85
CA HIS A 149 8.74 1.61 13.14
C HIS A 149 8.32 0.64 12.04
N THR A 150 9.26 0.20 11.21
CA THR A 150 8.96 -0.64 10.03
C THR A 150 9.65 -1.98 10.10
N THR A 151 10.94 -2.00 10.41
CA THR A 151 11.78 -3.21 10.44
C THR A 151 11.51 -4.09 11.65
N GLU A 152 11.11 -3.49 12.78
CA GLU A 152 10.88 -4.19 14.04
C GLU A 152 9.75 -5.23 13.94
N TRP A 153 8.84 -5.06 12.97
CA TRP A 153 7.76 -5.99 12.71
C TRP A 153 8.26 -7.32 12.12
N ASP A 154 9.30 -7.31 11.29
CA ASP A 154 9.83 -8.50 10.62
C ASP A 154 10.52 -9.47 11.58
N ASP A 155 11.04 -8.94 12.68
CA ASP A 155 11.67 -9.73 13.75
C ASP A 155 10.62 -10.52 14.55
N GLU A 156 9.44 -9.95 14.76
CA GLU A 156 8.37 -10.53 15.57
C GLU A 156 7.37 -11.35 14.74
N PHE A 157 7.07 -10.92 13.51
CA PHE A 157 6.00 -11.48 12.69
C PHE A 157 6.50 -11.91 11.31
N GLN A 158 6.45 -13.22 11.00
CA GLN A 158 6.90 -13.69 9.68
C GLN A 158 6.05 -13.16 8.52
N TRP A 159 4.75 -12.95 8.73
CA TRP A 159 3.87 -12.40 7.71
C TRP A 159 4.21 -10.94 7.36
N SER A 160 4.88 -10.20 8.25
CA SER A 160 5.33 -8.81 8.02
C SER A 160 6.24 -8.71 6.81
N LYS A 161 7.11 -9.72 6.60
CA LYS A 161 8.05 -9.76 5.48
C LYS A 161 7.38 -9.85 4.12
N GLU A 162 6.11 -10.24 4.09
CA GLU A 162 5.28 -10.31 2.89
C GLU A 162 4.31 -9.14 2.75
N ALA A 163 4.30 -8.22 3.72
CA ALA A 163 3.49 -7.01 3.70
C ALA A 163 4.26 -5.83 3.10
N VAL A 164 3.54 -4.86 2.54
CA VAL A 164 4.11 -3.58 2.12
C VAL A 164 4.13 -2.63 3.30
N HIS A 165 5.30 -2.07 3.61
CA HIS A 165 5.46 -1.09 4.68
C HIS A 165 5.63 0.31 4.07
N VAL A 166 4.72 1.22 4.41
CA VAL A 166 4.83 2.64 4.02
C VAL A 166 4.87 3.47 5.30
N SER A 167 5.91 4.29 5.45
CA SER A 167 6.11 5.07 6.67
C SER A 167 6.02 6.56 6.39
N ALA A 168 5.14 7.24 7.13
CA ALA A 168 5.05 8.70 7.15
C ALA A 168 4.63 9.15 8.55
N ARG A 169 5.56 9.78 9.28
CA ARG A 169 5.37 10.05 10.70
C ARG A 169 4.22 11.04 10.94
N LYS A 170 3.44 10.81 11.99
CA LYS A 170 2.36 11.67 12.48
C LYS A 170 1.28 11.96 11.41
N GLN A 171 1.00 11.00 10.54
CA GLN A 171 -0.07 11.08 9.55
C GLN A 171 -1.28 10.28 10.00
N THR A 172 -2.49 10.72 9.61
CA THR A 172 -3.73 9.99 9.88
C THR A 172 -3.99 8.93 8.81
N LYS A 173 -4.82 7.93 9.12
CA LYS A 173 -5.27 6.88 8.20
C LYS A 173 -5.71 7.44 6.84
N TRP A 174 -6.52 8.50 6.84
CA TRP A 174 -7.03 9.12 5.62
C TRP A 174 -5.95 9.79 4.76
N TRP A 175 -4.88 10.31 5.38
CA TRP A 175 -3.75 10.86 4.61
C TRP A 175 -2.97 9.78 3.89
N PHE A 176 -2.82 8.59 4.48
CA PHE A 176 -2.23 7.46 3.80
C PHE A 176 -3.11 6.97 2.66
N ALA A 177 -4.39 6.73 2.92
CA ALA A 177 -5.34 6.29 1.89
C ALA A 177 -5.33 7.24 0.68
N LYS A 178 -5.43 8.55 0.92
CA LYS A 178 -5.39 9.57 -0.14
C LYS A 178 -4.13 9.51 -1.01
N ARG A 179 -2.96 9.22 -0.42
CA ARG A 179 -1.66 9.30 -1.10
C ARG A 179 -1.24 7.99 -1.75
N PHE A 180 -1.61 6.86 -1.16
CA PHE A 180 -1.09 5.55 -1.52
C PHE A 180 -2.14 4.57 -2.04
N LEU A 181 -3.44 4.85 -1.86
CA LEU A 181 -4.55 4.06 -2.44
C LEU A 181 -5.13 4.77 -3.65
N HIS A 182 -4.26 5.05 -4.64
CA HIS A 182 -4.69 5.67 -5.88
C HIS A 182 -5.62 4.72 -6.65
N PRO A 183 -6.68 5.21 -7.32
CA PRO A 183 -7.63 4.35 -8.04
C PRO A 183 -6.96 3.38 -9.02
N SER A 184 -5.93 3.81 -9.76
CA SER A 184 -5.21 2.92 -10.68
C SER A 184 -4.37 1.83 -10.00
N ILE A 185 -4.11 1.94 -8.70
CA ILE A 185 -3.36 0.95 -7.91
C ILE A 185 -4.32 -0.03 -7.23
N VAL A 186 -5.50 0.45 -6.81
CA VAL A 186 -6.46 -0.39 -6.10
C VAL A 186 -7.51 -1.04 -7.01
N ALA A 187 -7.67 -0.55 -8.25
CA ALA A 187 -8.61 -1.08 -9.24
C ALA A 187 -8.50 -2.59 -9.49
N PRO A 188 -7.31 -3.23 -9.45
CA PRO A 188 -7.21 -4.67 -9.64
C PRO A 188 -7.77 -5.52 -8.48
N TYR A 189 -7.97 -4.94 -7.29
CA TYR A 189 -8.50 -5.64 -6.13
C TYR A 189 -10.03 -5.62 -6.13
N ASP A 190 -10.64 -6.77 -5.83
CA ASP A 190 -12.10 -6.89 -5.76
C ASP A 190 -12.66 -6.17 -4.51
N TYR A 191 -11.90 -6.17 -3.41
CA TYR A 191 -12.27 -5.54 -2.14
C TYR A 191 -11.06 -4.92 -1.45
N VAL A 192 -11.24 -3.74 -0.89
CA VAL A 192 -10.24 -3.03 -0.10
C VAL A 192 -10.77 -2.79 1.32
N PHE A 193 -10.03 -3.28 2.31
CA PHE A 193 -10.28 -3.05 3.73
C PHE A 193 -9.37 -1.92 4.21
N LEU A 194 -9.97 -0.84 4.72
CA LEU A 194 -9.27 0.25 5.38
C LEU A 194 -9.54 0.18 6.89
N TRP A 195 -8.71 -0.57 7.59
CA TRP A 195 -8.97 -1.04 8.95
C TRP A 195 -8.22 -0.21 10.00
N ASP A 196 -8.85 0.01 11.15
CA ASP A 196 -8.25 0.69 12.31
C ASP A 196 -7.54 -0.32 13.21
N GLU A 197 -6.36 0.03 13.72
CA GLU A 197 -5.49 -0.86 14.48
C GLU A 197 -5.98 -1.17 15.90
N ASP A 198 -6.97 -0.42 16.39
CA ASP A 198 -7.50 -0.51 17.76
C ASP A 198 -8.84 -1.27 17.86
N LEU A 199 -9.32 -1.84 16.75
CA LEU A 199 -10.56 -2.62 16.73
C LEU A 199 -10.32 -4.07 17.17
N GLY A 200 -11.16 -4.55 18.09
CA GLY A 200 -11.18 -5.95 18.51
C GLY A 200 -11.77 -6.87 17.44
N VAL A 201 -11.11 -8.00 17.19
CA VAL A 201 -11.43 -8.91 16.06
C VAL A 201 -11.88 -10.31 16.48
N ASP A 202 -12.14 -10.54 17.77
CA ASP A 202 -12.54 -11.85 18.32
C ASP A 202 -13.64 -12.53 17.49
N ASN A 203 -14.66 -11.74 17.13
CA ASN A 203 -15.88 -12.19 16.47
C ASN A 203 -15.93 -11.86 14.96
N PHE A 204 -14.77 -11.59 14.34
CA PHE A 204 -14.68 -11.20 12.94
C PHE A 204 -14.06 -12.33 12.08
N THR A 205 -14.52 -12.44 10.84
CA THR A 205 -13.98 -13.35 9.82
C THR A 205 -14.10 -12.67 8.46
N ALA A 206 -12.97 -12.38 7.81
CA ALA A 206 -12.94 -11.54 6.61
C ALA A 206 -13.70 -12.16 5.42
N GLU A 207 -13.52 -13.45 5.16
CA GLU A 207 -14.20 -14.13 4.04
C GLU A 207 -15.73 -14.17 4.22
N ALA A 208 -16.20 -14.47 5.44
CA ALA A 208 -17.63 -14.45 5.74
C ALA A 208 -18.24 -13.04 5.57
N TYR A 209 -17.48 -12.00 5.93
CA TYR A 209 -17.90 -10.63 5.70
C TYR A 209 -17.97 -10.30 4.20
N ILE A 210 -16.98 -10.71 3.41
CA ILE A 210 -17.00 -10.56 1.94
C ILE A 210 -18.21 -11.27 1.33
N ASP A 211 -18.58 -12.45 1.81
CA ASP A 211 -19.74 -13.19 1.31
C ASP A 211 -21.05 -12.41 1.53
N ILE A 212 -21.21 -11.76 2.69
CA ILE A 212 -22.35 -10.88 2.97
C ILE A 212 -22.33 -9.67 2.03
N VAL A 213 -21.18 -9.02 1.87
CA VAL A 213 -21.00 -7.86 0.98
C VAL A 213 -21.36 -8.20 -0.47
N LYS A 214 -20.91 -9.36 -0.97
CA LYS A 214 -21.25 -9.88 -2.31
C LYS A 214 -22.73 -10.18 -2.45
N LYS A 215 -23.30 -10.92 -1.49
CA LYS A 215 -24.71 -11.32 -1.48
C LYS A 215 -25.64 -10.12 -1.54
N HIS A 216 -25.26 -9.03 -0.89
CA HIS A 216 -26.07 -7.81 -0.80
C HIS A 216 -25.61 -6.68 -1.72
N GLY A 217 -24.59 -6.88 -2.55
CA GLY A 217 -24.10 -5.85 -3.49
C GLY A 217 -23.69 -4.55 -2.79
N LEU A 218 -23.02 -4.64 -1.65
CA LEU A 218 -22.62 -3.46 -0.87
C LEU A 218 -21.30 -2.88 -1.41
N GLU A 219 -21.33 -1.66 -1.93
CA GLU A 219 -20.12 -0.99 -2.43
C GLU A 219 -19.23 -0.45 -1.30
N ILE A 220 -19.86 0.05 -0.24
CA ILE A 220 -19.20 0.54 0.98
C ILE A 220 -20.00 0.01 2.15
N SER A 221 -19.32 -0.57 3.13
CA SER A 221 -19.93 -1.17 4.31
C SER A 221 -18.96 -1.16 5.48
N GLN A 222 -19.50 -1.29 6.69
CA GLN A 222 -18.72 -1.46 7.92
C GLN A 222 -19.25 -2.68 8.69
N PRO A 223 -18.39 -3.55 9.24
CA PRO A 223 -18.85 -4.60 10.14
C PRO A 223 -19.41 -4.01 11.44
N GLY A 224 -20.43 -4.67 11.99
CA GLY A 224 -20.99 -4.31 13.29
C GLY A 224 -19.99 -4.52 14.43
N LEU A 225 -19.80 -3.49 15.27
CA LEU A 225 -18.93 -3.51 16.43
C LEU A 225 -19.62 -4.10 17.66
N ASP A 226 -18.84 -4.73 18.53
CA ASP A 226 -19.33 -5.18 19.83
C ASP A 226 -19.45 -3.99 20.78
N ALA A 227 -20.68 -3.63 21.17
CA ALA A 227 -20.94 -2.53 22.08
C ALA A 227 -20.61 -2.82 23.55
N THR A 228 -20.31 -4.07 23.90
CA THR A 228 -20.06 -4.50 25.29
C THR A 228 -18.59 -4.38 25.70
N LYS A 229 -17.70 -4.19 24.72
CA LYS A 229 -16.25 -4.06 24.93
C LYS A 229 -15.74 -2.74 24.38
N GLY A 230 -14.81 -2.12 25.10
CA GLY A 230 -14.13 -0.89 24.66
C GLY A 230 -14.94 0.39 24.89
N HIS A 231 -14.29 1.53 24.59
CA HIS A 231 -14.90 2.86 24.69
C HIS A 231 -15.43 3.29 23.32
N LYS A 232 -16.65 3.85 23.31
CA LYS A 232 -17.27 4.42 22.11
C LYS A 232 -17.22 5.94 22.18
N ALA A 233 -16.50 6.55 21.24
CA ALA A 233 -16.43 8.00 21.12
C ALA A 233 -17.63 8.61 20.37
N TYR A 234 -18.37 7.79 19.62
CA TYR A 234 -19.53 8.17 18.82
C TYR A 234 -20.44 6.96 18.58
N ASP A 235 -21.65 7.21 18.06
CA ASP A 235 -22.58 6.14 17.69
C ASP A 235 -22.06 5.38 16.47
N VAL A 236 -22.03 4.06 16.60
CA VAL A 236 -21.48 3.12 15.61
C VAL A 236 -22.48 2.02 15.32
N SER A 237 -22.36 1.38 14.15
CA SER A 237 -23.08 0.14 13.84
C SER A 237 -22.72 -0.92 14.89
N VAL A 238 -23.68 -1.31 15.72
CA VAL A 238 -23.49 -2.34 16.76
C VAL A 238 -23.95 -3.69 16.24
N LYS A 239 -23.12 -4.73 16.38
CA LYS A 239 -23.47 -6.11 16.02
C LYS A 239 -24.79 -6.53 16.67
N ARG A 240 -25.71 -7.05 15.86
CA ARG A 240 -26.99 -7.65 16.30
C ARG A 240 -26.98 -9.15 16.03
N ASN A 241 -27.71 -9.91 16.86
CA ASN A 241 -27.88 -11.35 16.64
C ASN A 241 -28.94 -11.68 15.59
N SER A 242 -29.75 -10.69 15.18
CA SER A 242 -30.87 -10.85 14.26
C SER A 242 -30.52 -10.43 12.84
N GLY A 243 -29.87 -11.32 12.10
CA GLY A 243 -29.61 -11.17 10.66
C GLY A 243 -28.17 -10.81 10.30
N GLU A 244 -27.91 -10.73 8.99
CA GLU A 244 -26.56 -10.54 8.43
C GLU A 244 -26.21 -9.07 8.16
N MET A 245 -27.19 -8.16 8.14
CA MET A 245 -27.01 -6.75 7.77
C MET A 245 -28.01 -5.85 8.51
N HIS A 246 -27.60 -4.63 8.83
CA HIS A 246 -28.51 -3.64 9.39
C HIS A 246 -29.44 -3.06 8.31
N LYS A 247 -30.71 -2.91 8.68
CA LYS A 247 -31.73 -2.22 7.87
C LYS A 247 -32.21 -0.95 8.54
N THR A 248 -31.41 -0.43 9.46
CA THR A 248 -31.65 0.79 10.20
C THR A 248 -30.33 1.52 10.32
N ASP A 249 -30.33 2.83 10.09
CA ASP A 249 -29.12 3.63 10.30
C ASP A 249 -28.78 3.77 11.80
N ALA A 250 -27.64 4.41 12.09
CA ALA A 250 -27.20 4.67 13.46
C ALA A 250 -28.19 5.55 14.25
N GLY A 251 -29.03 6.34 13.57
CA GLY A 251 -30.10 7.14 14.16
C GLY A 251 -31.40 6.37 14.43
N GLY A 252 -31.47 5.08 14.07
CA GLY A 252 -32.65 4.23 14.25
C GLY A 252 -33.72 4.39 13.16
N GLN A 253 -33.47 5.15 12.09
CA GLN A 253 -34.39 5.27 10.97
C GLN A 253 -34.36 4.00 10.13
N LYS A 254 -35.53 3.47 9.76
CA LYS A 254 -35.62 2.31 8.86
C LYS A 254 -35.09 2.68 7.49
N CYS A 255 -34.23 1.82 6.96
CA CYS A 255 -33.63 1.91 5.64
C CYS A 255 -34.35 0.96 4.68
N PRO A 256 -35.31 1.46 3.89
CA PRO A 256 -35.97 0.64 2.87
C PRO A 256 -35.03 0.27 1.73
N ASP A 257 -34.03 1.11 1.46
CA ASP A 257 -32.95 0.88 0.49
C ASP A 257 -31.60 0.96 1.22
N VAL A 258 -30.90 -0.16 1.29
CA VAL A 258 -29.61 -0.30 1.98
C VAL A 258 -28.44 0.24 1.14
N HIS A 259 -28.65 0.51 -0.14
CA HIS A 259 -27.64 1.07 -1.02
C HIS A 259 -27.53 2.60 -0.91
N GLN A 260 -28.49 3.25 -0.23
CA GLN A 260 -28.45 4.68 0.02
C GLN A 260 -27.59 4.98 1.25
N ARG A 261 -26.85 6.10 1.22
CA ARG A 261 -26.18 6.61 2.42
C ARG A 261 -27.23 7.24 3.35
N PRO A 262 -27.19 7.03 4.69
CA PRO A 262 -26.17 6.33 5.49
C PRO A 262 -26.51 4.86 5.79
N CYS A 263 -27.39 4.23 5.00
CA CYS A 263 -28.03 2.94 5.31
C CYS A 263 -27.16 1.69 5.07
N SER A 264 -26.05 1.80 4.37
CA SER A 264 -25.12 0.69 4.14
C SER A 264 -24.16 0.50 5.32
N GLY A 265 -24.40 -0.53 6.15
CA GLY A 265 -23.53 -0.94 7.27
C GLY A 265 -24.17 -1.90 8.27
#